data_AF-A0A246G944-F1
#
_entry.id   AF-A0A246G944-F1
#
_cell.length_a   1.000
_cell.length_b   1.000
_cell.length_c   1.000
_cell.angle_alpha   90.00
_cell.angle_beta   90.00
_cell.angle_gamma   90.00
#
_symmetry.space_group_name_H-M   'P 1'
#
loop_
_entity.id
_entity.type
_entity.pdbx_description
1 polymer ?
#
loop_
_entity_poly.entity_id
_entity_poly.type
_entity_poly.pdbx_seq_one_letter_code
_entity_poly.pdbx_strand_id
1 'polypeptide(L)'
;MGASKSAFFTDSQNELANLFKALSNPARLAIIEHLIKVDSCICNDIVEELPLAQPTISQHLKELKQVGLVKGSIKGKNICYCINKEIFNKIHIYFSLLENTKNAIYCP
;
A
#
# COMPACT_ATOMS: atom_id res chain seq x y z
N MET A 1 1.97 -20.21 -6.39
CA MET A 1 2.33 -19.01 -7.17
C MET A 1 3.75 -19.21 -7.67
N GLY A 2 3.97 -19.24 -8.99
CA GLY A 2 5.31 -19.44 -9.56
C GLY A 2 6.27 -18.37 -9.06
N ALA A 3 7.49 -18.78 -8.70
CA ALA A 3 8.52 -17.85 -8.31
C ALA A 3 8.69 -16.82 -9.44
N SER A 4 8.29 -15.57 -9.17
CA SER A 4 8.68 -14.46 -10.03
C SER A 4 10.19 -14.56 -10.16
N LYS A 5 10.71 -14.58 -11.39
CA LYS A 5 12.15 -14.60 -11.61
C LYS A 5 12.71 -13.20 -11.31
N SER A 6 12.58 -12.75 -10.06
CA SER A 6 12.94 -11.41 -9.58
C SER A 6 14.38 -11.03 -9.93
N ALA A 7 15.26 -12.03 -10.06
CA ALA A 7 16.64 -11.88 -10.50
C ALA A 7 16.82 -11.26 -11.90
N PHE A 8 15.79 -11.24 -12.75
CA PHE A 8 15.87 -10.62 -14.09
C PHE A 8 15.36 -9.18 -14.13
N PHE A 9 14.92 -8.62 -13.00
CA PHE A 9 14.33 -7.28 -12.92
C PHE A 9 15.17 -6.38 -12.01
N THR A 10 15.10 -5.08 -12.23
CA THR A 10 15.80 -4.11 -11.38
C THR A 10 15.22 -4.11 -9.96
N ASP A 11 16.01 -3.67 -8.99
CA ASP A 11 15.53 -3.57 -7.60
C ASP A 11 14.30 -2.68 -7.48
N SER A 12 14.27 -1.56 -8.23
CA SER A 12 13.11 -0.67 -8.28
C SER A 12 11.87 -1.34 -8.87
N GLN A 13 12.02 -2.14 -9.94
CA GLN A 13 10.90 -2.90 -10.52
C GLN A 13 10.35 -3.93 -9.53
N ASN A 14 11.23 -4.64 -8.82
CA ASN A 14 10.83 -5.62 -7.81
C ASN A 14 10.17 -4.95 -6.59
N GLU A 15 10.70 -3.82 -6.11
CA GLU A 15 10.11 -3.02 -5.02
C GLU A 15 8.70 -2.55 -5.38
N LEU A 16 8.54 -1.92 -6.55
CA LEU A 16 7.24 -1.45 -7.05
C LEU A 16 6.26 -2.59 -7.28
N ALA A 17 6.70 -3.72 -7.83
CA ALA A 17 5.85 -4.91 -7.99
C ALA A 17 5.32 -5.43 -6.65
N ASN A 18 6.15 -5.44 -5.60
CA ASN A 18 5.72 -5.83 -4.26
C ASN A 18 4.73 -4.83 -3.66
N LEU A 19 4.95 -3.53 -3.85
CA LEU A 19 4.01 -2.48 -3.45
C LEU A 19 2.65 -2.64 -4.14
N PHE A 20 2.63 -2.81 -5.46
CA PHE A 20 1.40 -2.98 -6.22
C PHE A 20 0.69 -4.31 -5.90
N LYS A 21 1.44 -5.38 -5.64
CA LYS A 21 0.89 -6.65 -5.15
C LYS A 21 0.23 -6.50 -3.76
N ALA A 22 0.72 -5.59 -2.92
CA ALA A 22 0.05 -5.26 -1.67
C ALA A 22 -1.20 -4.39 -1.91
N LEU A 23 -1.19 -3.50 -2.89
CA LEU A 23 -2.36 -2.70 -3.23
C LEU A 23 -3.45 -3.47 -3.99
N SER A 24 -3.14 -4.59 -4.65
CA SER A 24 -4.11 -5.33 -5.48
C SER A 24 -5.24 -6.05 -4.71
N ASN A 25 -5.32 -5.94 -3.38
CA ASN A 25 -6.41 -6.52 -2.60
C ASN A 25 -7.42 -5.43 -2.23
N PRO A 26 -8.73 -5.62 -2.53
CA PRO A 26 -9.77 -4.63 -2.26
C PRO A 26 -9.85 -4.17 -0.79
N ALA A 27 -9.69 -5.08 0.17
CA ALA A 27 -9.71 -4.73 1.59
C ALA A 27 -8.54 -3.79 1.95
N ARG A 28 -7.36 -4.03 1.38
CA ARG A 28 -6.18 -3.19 1.61
C ARG A 28 -6.34 -1.80 0.97
N LEU A 29 -6.99 -1.70 -0.20
CA LEU A 29 -7.35 -0.40 -0.79
C LEU A 29 -8.33 0.36 0.10
N ALA A 30 -9.40 -0.29 0.57
CA ALA A 30 -10.38 0.35 1.44
C ALA A 30 -9.75 0.85 2.75
N ILE A 31 -8.80 0.10 3.33
CA ILE A 31 -8.00 0.56 4.50
C ILE A 31 -7.21 1.83 4.16
N ILE A 32 -6.50 1.85 3.03
CA ILE A 32 -5.69 3.00 2.60
C ILE A 32 -6.59 4.22 2.39
N GLU A 33 -7.71 4.08 1.70
CA GLU A 33 -8.68 5.16 1.44
C GLU A 33 -9.25 5.72 2.75
N HIS A 34 -9.62 4.84 3.69
CA HIS A 34 -10.09 5.25 5.00
C HIS A 34 -9.02 6.05 5.76
N LEU A 35 -7.77 5.55 5.80
CA LEU A 35 -6.65 6.25 6.42
C LEU A 35 -6.38 7.63 5.80
N ILE A 36 -6.55 7.78 4.50
CA ILE A 36 -6.44 9.07 3.80
C ILE A 36 -7.57 10.01 4.22
N LYS A 37 -8.81 9.50 4.30
CA LYS A 37 -9.99 10.29 4.66
C LYS A 37 -9.94 10.85 6.08
N VAL A 38 -9.42 10.09 7.03
CA VAL A 38 -9.29 10.53 8.43
C VAL A 38 -8.05 11.39 8.70
N ASP A 39 -7.14 11.50 7.73
CA ASP A 39 -5.86 12.23 7.77
C ASP A 39 -5.08 12.06 9.10
N SER A 40 -5.19 10.88 9.72
CA SER A 40 -4.66 10.61 11.05
C SER A 40 -4.30 9.13 11.23
N CYS A 41 -3.63 8.83 12.34
CA CYS A 41 -3.28 7.47 12.70
C CYS A 41 -4.43 6.77 13.43
N ILE A 42 -4.83 5.58 12.97
CA ILE A 42 -5.86 4.76 13.62
C ILE A 42 -5.21 3.76 14.57
N CYS A 43 -5.79 3.51 15.74
CA CYS A 43 -5.22 2.56 16.71
C CYS A 43 -6.09 1.31 16.93
N ASN A 44 -7.41 1.40 16.73
CA ASN A 44 -8.36 0.25 16.78
C ASN A 44 -9.70 0.52 16.05
N ASP A 45 -9.90 1.69 15.46
CA ASP A 45 -11.25 2.19 15.13
C ASP A 45 -11.78 1.81 13.73
N ILE A 46 -11.02 1.03 12.96
CA ILE A 46 -11.40 0.75 11.56
C ILE A 46 -12.37 -0.44 11.40
N VAL A 47 -12.70 -1.12 12.50
CA VAL A 47 -13.62 -2.27 12.51
C VAL A 47 -15.06 -1.84 12.19
N GLU A 48 -15.45 -0.60 12.52
CA GLU A 48 -16.80 -0.09 12.24
C GLU A 48 -16.98 0.38 10.79
N GLU A 49 -15.87 0.65 10.10
CA GLU A 49 -15.86 1.27 8.75
C GLU A 49 -15.67 0.23 7.63
N LEU A 50 -15.15 -0.94 7.95
CA LEU A 50 -14.97 -2.05 7.02
C LEU A 50 -15.77 -3.26 7.51
N PRO A 51 -16.47 -4.00 6.62
CA PRO A 51 -17.22 -5.21 6.99
C PRO A 51 -16.28 -6.41 7.22
N LEU A 52 -15.23 -6.22 8.02
CA LEU A 52 -14.17 -7.19 8.28
C LEU A 52 -13.92 -7.31 9.77
N ALA A 53 -13.62 -8.52 10.23
CA ALA A 53 -13.25 -8.75 11.61
C ALA A 53 -11.87 -8.14 11.92
N GLN A 54 -11.67 -7.71 13.17
CA GLN A 54 -10.40 -7.12 13.61
C GLN A 54 -9.16 -8.01 13.35
N PRO A 55 -9.17 -9.33 13.56
CA PRO A 55 -8.01 -10.16 13.23
C PRO A 55 -7.61 -10.06 11.74
N THR A 56 -8.59 -9.97 10.85
CA THR A 56 -8.39 -9.82 9.40
C THR A 56 -7.81 -8.44 9.04
N ILE A 57 -8.35 -7.38 9.64
CA ILE A 57 -7.84 -6.01 9.49
C ILE A 57 -6.39 -5.93 9.97
N SER A 58 -6.08 -6.49 11.14
CA SER A 58 -4.71 -6.52 11.69
C SER A 58 -3.74 -7.24 10.76
N GLN A 59 -4.17 -8.33 10.12
CA GLN A 59 -3.36 -9.02 9.12
C GLN A 59 -3.10 -8.13 7.90
N HIS A 60 -4.13 -7.47 7.35
CA HIS A 60 -3.97 -6.55 6.23
C HIS A 60 -3.04 -5.37 6.56
N LEU A 61 -3.17 -4.78 7.74
CA LEU A 61 -2.29 -3.71 8.23
C LEU A 61 -0.84 -4.18 8.38
N LYS A 62 -0.62 -5.43 8.82
CA LYS A 62 0.72 -6.03 8.90
C LYS A 62 1.34 -6.20 7.52
N GLU A 63 0.58 -6.68 6.53
CA GLU A 63 1.05 -6.81 5.15
C GLU A 63 1.37 -5.44 4.53
N LEU A 64 0.50 -4.44 4.71
CA LEU A 64 0.73 -3.07 4.25
C LEU A 64 1.97 -2.45 4.91
N LYS A 65 2.20 -2.72 6.21
CA LYS A 65 3.38 -2.27 6.94
C LYS A 65 4.66 -2.94 6.41
N GLN A 66 4.60 -4.22 6.07
CA GLN A 66 5.76 -4.98 5.57
C GLN A 66 6.33 -4.39 4.28
N VAL A 67 5.45 -3.90 3.40
CA VAL A 67 5.87 -3.21 2.16
C VAL A 67 6.08 -1.70 2.34
N GLY A 68 5.85 -1.18 3.54
CA GLY A 68 6.09 0.22 3.88
C GLY A 68 4.98 1.21 3.49
N LEU A 69 3.84 0.75 2.97
CA LEU A 69 2.70 1.62 2.61
C LEU A 69 2.10 2.35 3.82
N VAL A 70 2.18 1.71 4.99
CA VAL A 70 1.77 2.30 6.27
C VAL A 70 2.91 2.23 7.28
N LYS A 71 3.01 3.24 8.15
CA LYS A 71 3.89 3.25 9.33
C LYS A 71 3.08 2.81 10.54
N GLY A 72 3.71 2.06 11.45
CA GLY A 72 3.08 1.60 12.69
C GLY A 72 3.84 2.10 13.91
N SER A 73 3.21 2.89 14.77
CA SER A 73 3.76 3.41 16.04
C SER A 73 3.02 2.85 17.25
N ILE A 74 3.73 2.49 18.30
CA ILE A 74 3.08 2.04 19.55
C ILE A 74 2.67 3.28 20.35
N LYS A 75 1.37 3.38 20.70
CA LYS A 75 0.84 4.43 21.58
C LYS A 75 0.15 3.75 22.76
N GLY A 76 0.81 3.74 23.91
CA GLY A 76 0.35 2.98 25.08
C GLY A 76 0.40 1.48 24.82
N LYS A 77 -0.76 0.81 24.89
CA LYS A 77 -0.90 -0.65 24.64
C LYS A 77 -1.28 -0.99 23.20
N ASN A 78 -1.62 0.00 22.38
CA ASN A 78 -2.15 -0.19 21.03
C ASN A 78 -1.10 0.15 19.97
N ILE A 79 -1.16 -0.53 18.82
CA ILE A 79 -0.37 -0.18 17.64
C ILE A 79 -1.25 0.71 16.77
N CYS A 80 -0.76 1.90 16.46
CA CYS A 80 -1.42 2.84 15.58
C CYS A 80 -0.79 2.83 14.19
N TYR A 81 -1.61 2.87 13.15
CA TYR A 81 -1.18 2.83 11.75
C TYR A 81 -1.52 4.14 11.04
N CYS A 82 -0.60 4.62 10.20
CA CYS A 82 -0.80 5.84 9.40
C CYS A 82 -0.15 5.70 8.02
N ILE A 83 -0.62 6.47 7.05
CA ILE A 83 -0.09 6.48 5.69
C ILE A 83 1.39 6.88 5.66
N ASN A 84 2.19 6.14 4.89
CA ASN A 84 3.56 6.52 4.61
C ASN A 84 3.65 7.39 3.35
N LYS A 85 3.59 8.72 3.53
CA LYS A 85 3.61 9.70 2.43
C LYS A 85 4.83 9.54 1.49
N GLU A 86 5.98 9.11 2.01
CA GLU A 86 7.20 8.92 1.21
C GLU A 86 7.03 7.82 0.14
N ILE A 87 6.36 6.71 0.48
CA ILE A 87 6.13 5.61 -0.46
C ILE A 87 5.10 6.00 -1.52
N PHE A 88 4.03 6.70 -1.12
CA PHE A 88 3.06 7.22 -2.09
C PHE A 88 3.68 8.25 -3.04
N ASN A 89 4.63 9.05 -2.58
CA ASN A 89 5.40 9.94 -3.45
C ASN A 89 6.25 9.16 -4.48
N LYS A 90 6.88 8.05 -4.08
CA LYS A 90 7.58 7.16 -5.03
C LYS A 90 6.64 6.62 -6.11
N ILE A 91 5.44 6.17 -5.72
CA ILE A 91 4.42 5.69 -6.65
C ILE A 91 3.99 6.81 -7.60
N HIS A 92 3.76 8.01 -7.09
CA HIS A 92 3.40 9.17 -7.89
C HIS A 92 4.48 9.54 -8.93
N ILE A 93 5.75 9.56 -8.53
CA ILE A 93 6.88 9.80 -9.44
C ILE A 93 6.94 8.73 -10.54
N TYR A 94 6.74 7.46 -10.18
CA TYR A 94 6.73 6.37 -11.15
C TYR A 94 5.61 6.53 -12.19
N PHE A 95 4.38 6.82 -11.77
CA PHE A 95 3.28 7.07 -12.70
C PHE A 95 3.51 8.32 -13.55
N SER A 96 4.06 9.39 -12.97
CA SER A 96 4.43 10.61 -13.71
C SER A 96 5.46 10.31 -14.81
N LEU A 97 6.41 9.40 -14.57
CA LEU A 97 7.37 8.96 -15.59
C LEU A 97 6.66 8.22 -16.74
N LEU A 98 5.69 7.35 -16.42
CA LEU A 98 4.92 6.62 -17.42
C LEU A 98 4.06 7.57 -18.27
N GLU A 99 3.36 8.53 -17.66
CA GLU A 99 2.52 9.51 -18.37
C GLU A 99 3.34 10.41 -19.31
N ASN A 100 4.58 10.73 -18.95
CA ASN A 100 5.47 11.55 -19.77
C ASN A 100 6.07 10.80 -20.96
N THR A 101 5.85 9.50 -21.10
CA THR A 101 6.19 8.76 -22.34
C THR A 101 5.18 9.07 -23.45
N LYS A 102 5.22 10.31 -23.96
CA LYS A 102 4.37 10.85 -25.04
C LYS A 102 4.47 10.15 -26.40
N ASN A 103 5.26 9.08 -26.51
CA ASN A 103 5.44 8.26 -27.71
C ASN A 103 5.10 6.78 -27.48
N ALA A 104 4.29 6.46 -26.47
CA ALA A 104 3.66 5.16 -26.45
C ALA A 104 2.71 5.08 -27.65
N ILE A 105 3.05 4.22 -28.61
CA ILE A 105 2.17 3.81 -29.70
C ILE A 105 0.90 3.27 -29.01
N TYR A 106 -0.14 4.09 -28.91
CA TYR A 106 -1.41 3.64 -28.39
C TYR A 106 -1.92 2.58 -29.36
N CYS A 107 -2.22 1.39 -28.83
CA CYS A 107 -2.96 0.38 -29.60
C CYS A 107 -4.30 1.03 -30.00
N PRO A 108 -4.70 0.99 -31.28
CA PRO A 108 -5.93 1.64 -31.75
C PRO A 108 -7.17 1.16 -31.01
#